data_AF-A0A3N5RYU6-F1
#
_entry.id   AF-A0A3N5RYU6-F1
#
_cell.length_a   1.000
_cell.length_b   1.000
_cell.length_c   1.000
_cell.angle_alpha   90.00
_cell.angle_beta   90.00
_cell.angle_gamma   90.00
#
_symmetry.space_group_name_H-M   'P 1'
#
loop_
_entity.id
_entity.type
_entity.pdbx_description
1 polymer ?
#
loop_
_entity_poly.entity_id
_entity_poly.type
_entity_poly.pdbx_seq_one_letter_code
_entity_poly.pdbx_strand_id
1 'polypeptide(L)' 'MAKDPICGMFVEEKLDSIRYSTKGKEYLFCSNQCLHEFIEPEK' A
#
# COMPACT_ATOMS: atom_id res chain seq x y z
N MET A 1 -9.91 -5.28 -6.70
CA MET A 1 -8.92 -4.25 -7.02
C MET A 1 -8.84 -3.34 -5.81
N ALA A 2 -7.68 -3.25 -5.19
CA ALA A 2 -7.45 -2.38 -4.05
C ALA A 2 -6.96 -1.02 -4.54
N LYS A 3 -7.29 0.04 -3.80
CA LYS A 3 -6.80 1.39 -4.11
C LYS A 3 -5.66 1.72 -3.18
N ASP A 4 -4.51 2.10 -3.75
CA ASP A 4 -3.37 2.59 -2.99
C ASP A 4 -3.80 3.85 -2.21
N PRO A 5 -3.67 3.87 -0.87
CA PRO A 5 -4.10 5.00 -0.05
C PRO A 5 -3.20 6.25 -0.18
N ILE A 6 -2.00 6.13 -0.75
CA ILE A 6 -1.05 7.23 -0.93
C ILE A 6 -1.30 7.94 -2.25
N CYS A 7 -1.23 7.21 -3.38
CA CYS A 7 -1.32 7.82 -4.71
C CYS A 7 -2.70 7.66 -5.36
N GLY A 8 -3.57 6.80 -4.82
CA GLY A 8 -4.88 6.52 -5.39
C GLY A 8 -4.88 5.60 -6.61
N MET A 9 -3.73 5.00 -6.95
CA MET A 9 -3.63 4.03 -8.05
C MET A 9 -4.39 2.75 -7.72
N PHE A 10 -5.00 2.12 -8.73
CA PHE A 10 -5.60 0.80 -8.59
C PHE A 10 -4.54 -0.28 -8.67
N VAL A 11 -4.46 -1.07 -7.60
CA VAL A 11 -3.55 -2.21 -7.47
C VAL A 11 -4.37 -3.50 -7.62
N GLU A 12 -3.92 -4.37 -8.49
CA GLU A 12 -4.51 -5.70 -8.60
C GLU A 12 -4.12 -6.53 -7.37
N GLU A 13 -5.07 -7.30 -6.83
CA GLU A 13 -4.84 -8.14 -5.64
C GLU A 13 -4.15 -9.45 -6.05
N LYS A 14 -2.92 -9.34 -6.52
CA LYS A 14 -2.06 -10.47 -6.91
C LYS A 14 -1.12 -10.85 -5.76
N LEU A 15 -0.61 -12.08 -5.79
CA LEU A 15 0.37 -12.58 -4.81
C LEU A 15 1.65 -11.73 -4.77
N ASP A 16 2.04 -11.16 -5.92
CA ASP A 16 3.21 -10.29 -6.06
C ASP A 16 2.99 -8.84 -5.62
N SER A 17 1.74 -8.44 -5.35
CA SER A 17 1.44 -7.06 -4.97
C SER A 17 1.96 -6.74 -3.57
N ILE A 18 2.44 -5.51 -3.37
CA ILE A 18 2.98 -5.07 -2.09
C ILE A 18 1.83 -4.94 -1.10
N ARG A 19 1.90 -5.68 0.01
CA ARG A 19 0.88 -5.70 1.06
C ARG A 19 1.49 -5.32 2.39
N TYR A 20 0.73 -4.56 3.18
CA TYR A 20 1.11 -4.23 4.53
C TYR A 20 -0.07 -4.36 5.46
N SER A 21 0.10 -5.16 6.50
CA SER A 21 -0.91 -5.36 7.52
C SER A 21 -0.58 -4.54 8.76
N THR A 22 -1.44 -3.59 9.12
CA THR A 22 -1.30 -2.79 10.34
C THR A 22 -2.64 -2.55 10.99
N LYS A 23 -2.67 -2.54 12.33
CA LYS A 23 -3.90 -2.34 13.13
C LYS A 23 -5.05 -3.29 12.74
N GLY A 24 -4.72 -4.51 12.28
CA GLY A 24 -5.68 -5.51 11.82
C GLY A 24 -6.30 -5.24 10.44
N LYS A 25 -5.74 -4.31 9.66
CA LYS A 25 -6.14 -4.02 8.27
C LYS A 25 -4.99 -4.30 7.31
N GLU A 26 -5.30 -4.97 6.21
CA GLU A 26 -4.37 -5.15 5.09
C GLU A 26 -4.54 -4.02 4.07
N TYR A 27 -3.43 -3.41 3.68
CA TYR A 27 -3.35 -2.37 2.66
C TYR A 27 -2.49 -2.86 1.51
N LEU A 28 -2.84 -2.44 0.29
CA LEU A 28 -2.08 -2.74 -0.92
C LEU A 28 -1.48 -1.47 -1.50
N PHE A 29 -0.24 -1.59 -1.99
CA PHE A 29 0.54 -0.48 -2.52
C PHE A 29 1.00 -0.77 -3.94
N CYS A 30 0.99 0.26 -4.78
CA CYS A 30 1.45 0.17 -6.16
C CYS A 30 2.97 0.16 -6.25
N SER A 31 3.67 0.62 -5.20
CA SER A 31 5.12 0.73 -5.16
C SER A 31 5.65 0.71 -3.73
N ASN A 32 6.94 0.37 -3.57
CA ASN A 32 7.61 0.43 -2.27
C ASN A 32 7.66 1.86 -1.71
N GLN A 33 7.67 2.88 -2.58
CA GLN A 33 7.63 4.28 -2.16
C GLN A 33 6.30 4.60 -1.46
N CYS A 34 5.16 4.19 -2.03
CA CYS A 34 3.86 4.39 -1.38
C CYS A 34 3.78 3.60 -0.06
N LEU A 35 4.35 2.40 0.01
CA LEU A 35 4.47 1.69 1.30
C LEU A 35 5.29 2.50 2.30
N HIS A 36 6.45 3.04 1.90
CA HIS A 36 7.33 3.82 2.76
C HIS A 36 6.65 5.10 3.26
N GLU A 37 5.98 5.87 2.39
CA GLU A 37 5.20 7.04 2.79
C GLU A 37 4.04 6.67 3.73
N PHE A 38 3.48 5.47 3.59
CA PHE A 38 2.42 4.98 4.48
C PHE A 38 2.93 4.60 5.88
N ILE A 39 4.11 3.99 5.99
CA ILE A 39 4.69 3.59 7.28
C ILE A 39 5.43 4.75 7.98
N GLU A 40 6.00 5.67 7.20
CA GLU A 40 6.80 6.80 7.68
C GLU A 40 6.42 8.07 6.90
N PRO A 41 5.27 8.70 7.21
CA PRO A 41 4.80 9.91 6.53
C PRO A 41 5.59 11.18 6.90
N GLU A 42 6.50 11.13 7.89
CA GLU A 42 7.21 12.30 8.42
C GLU A 42 8.74 12.12 8.34
N LYS A 43 9.34 12.77 7.33
CA LYS A 43 10.69 13.33 7.37
C LYS A 43 10.66 14.79 6.90
#